data_AF-A0A924WMV4-F1
#
_entry.id   AF-A0A924WMV4-F1
#
_cell.length_a   1.000
_cell.length_b   1.000
_cell.length_c   1.000
_cell.angle_alpha   90.00
_cell.angle_beta   90.00
_cell.angle_gamma   90.00
#
_symmetry.space_group_name_H-M   'P 1'
#
loop_
_entity.id
_entity.type
_entity.pdbx_description
1 polymer ?
#
loop_
_entity_poly.entity_id
_entity_poly.type
_entity_poly.pdbx_seq_one_letter_code
_entity_poly.pdbx_strand_id
1 'polypeptide(L)' 'MPYTYFGQSIQDGQTVVFVTRQERTFVLRVGEVLENQYRVEEIRPPDVVLTYLPLNERQVMKIGTVN' A
#
# COMPACT_ATOMS: atom_id res chain seq x y z
N MET A 1 -10.04 5.95 3.13
CA MET A 1 -8.62 5.54 3.28
C MET A 1 -7.77 6.78 3.56
N PRO A 2 -6.86 6.74 4.56
CA PRO A 2 -6.07 7.91 4.97
C PRO A 2 -4.72 8.06 4.24
N TYR A 3 -4.41 7.17 3.30
CA TYR A 3 -3.16 7.17 2.55
C TYR A 3 -3.38 7.74 1.15
N THR A 4 -2.48 8.61 0.72
CA THR A 4 -2.43 9.19 -0.61
C THR A 4 -1.31 8.52 -1.39
N TYR A 5 -1.62 8.04 -2.60
CA TYR A 5 -0.59 7.51 -3.49
C TYR A 5 0.41 8.61 -3.87
N PHE A 6 1.70 8.32 -3.70
CA PHE A 6 2.80 9.23 -4.04
C PHE A 6 3.60 8.73 -5.24
N GLY A 7 3.76 7.40 -5.39
CA GLY A 7 4.48 6.80 -6.51
C GLY A 7 4.66 5.30 -6.36
N GLN A 8 5.30 4.67 -7.33
CA GLN A 8 5.71 3.28 -7.26
C GLN A 8 7.14 3.13 -7.75
N SER A 9 7.86 2.12 -7.26
CA SER A 9 9.18 1.75 -7.75
C SER A 9 9.31 0.23 -7.76
N ILE A 10 10.40 -0.27 -8.36
CA ILE A 10 10.77 -1.68 -8.31
C ILE A 10 12.06 -1.77 -7.50
N GLN A 11 12.02 -2.48 -6.38
CA GLN A 11 13.16 -2.71 -5.51
C GLN A 11 13.36 -4.23 -5.38
N ASP A 12 14.56 -4.71 -5.69
CA ASP A 12 14.89 -6.14 -5.65
C ASP A 12 13.93 -7.04 -6.47
N GLY A 13 13.45 -6.51 -7.61
CA GLY A 13 12.47 -7.19 -8.47
C GLY A 13 11.04 -7.21 -7.93
N GLN A 14 10.78 -6.56 -6.78
CA GLN A 14 9.45 -6.45 -6.20
C GLN A 14 8.90 -5.03 -6.40
N THR A 15 7.62 -4.94 -6.78
CA THR A 15 6.93 -3.65 -6.86
C THR A 15 6.67 -3.12 -5.46
N VAL A 16 7.13 -1.90 -5.21
CA VAL A 16 6.91 -1.17 -3.97
C VAL A 16 6.11 0.08 -4.27
N VAL A 17 5.13 0.39 -3.42
CA VAL A 17 4.26 1.56 -3.60
C VAL A 17 4.50 2.54 -2.47
N PHE A 18 4.82 3.77 -2.82
CA PHE A 18 4.98 4.86 -1.88
C PHE A 18 3.64 5.54 -1.66
N VAL A 19 3.23 5.60 -0.41
CA VAL A 19 2.03 6.32 0.02
C VAL A 19 2.38 7.31 1.11
N THR A 20 1.71 8.44 1.13
CA THR A 20 1.87 9.45 2.17
C THR A 20 0.63 9.49 3.05
N ARG A 21 0.81 9.65 4.34
CA ARG A 21 -0.27 9.89 5.31
C ARG A 21 0.18 11.00 6.24
N GLN A 22 -0.57 12.09 6.24
CA GLN A 22 -0.21 13.33 6.92
C GLN A 22 1.16 13.83 6.43
N GLU A 23 2.19 13.80 7.27
CA GLU A 23 3.56 14.24 6.95
C GLU A 23 4.55 13.08 6.84
N ARG A 24 4.06 11.83 6.85
CA ARG A 24 4.89 10.63 6.80
C ARG A 24 4.73 9.89 5.48
N THR A 25 5.84 9.47 4.90
CA THR A 25 5.88 8.58 3.74
C THR A 25 6.05 7.14 4.22
N PHE A 26 5.21 6.26 3.71
CA PHE A 26 5.23 4.83 3.94
C PHE A 26 5.49 4.09 2.63
N VAL A 27 6.11 2.92 2.74
CA VAL A 27 6.35 2.03 1.61
C VAL A 27 5.50 0.79 1.80
N LEU A 28 4.67 0.47 0.82
CA LEU A 28 3.89 -0.76 0.75
C LEU A 28 4.69 -1.77 -0.07
N ARG A 29 4.98 -2.93 0.53
CA ARG A 29 5.53 -4.10 -0.16
C ARG A 29 4.64 -5.30 0.13
N VAL A 30 4.45 -6.18 -0.85
CA VAL A 30 3.65 -7.40 -0.67
C VAL A 30 4.19 -8.20 0.52
N GLY A 31 3.34 -8.54 1.48
CA GLY A 31 3.70 -9.26 2.71
C GLY A 31 4.20 -8.37 3.86
N GLU A 32 4.45 -7.07 3.62
CA GLU A 32 4.86 -6.13 4.67
C GLU A 32 3.68 -5.69 5.54
N VAL A 33 3.94 -5.42 6.82
CA VAL A 33 2.95 -4.92 7.78
C VAL A 33 3.32 -3.50 8.19
N LEU A 34 2.44 -2.55 7.85
CA LEU A 34 2.53 -1.17 8.23
C LEU A 34 1.95 -0.95 9.63
N GLU A 35 2.81 -0.42 10.51
CA GLU A 35 2.45 0.03 11.85
C GLU A 35 1.67 -1.01 12.69
N ASN A 36 1.84 -2.31 12.40
CA ASN A 36 1.04 -3.40 12.97
C ASN A 36 -0.49 -3.23 12.81
N GLN A 37 -0.92 -2.42 11.86
CA GLN A 37 -2.33 -2.10 11.61
C GLN A 37 -2.78 -2.57 10.23
N TYR A 38 -1.92 -2.45 9.22
CA TYR A 38 -2.26 -2.83 7.84
C TYR A 38 -1.23 -3.79 7.30
N ARG A 39 -1.66 -4.92 6.74
CA ARG A 39 -0.81 -5.85 6.01
C ARG A 39 -1.06 -5.71 4.53
N VAL A 40 -0.02 -5.57 3.73
CA VAL A 40 -0.14 -5.59 2.28
C VAL A 40 -0.34 -7.03 1.84
N GLU A 41 -1.51 -7.32 1.30
CA GLU A 41 -1.85 -8.64 0.78
C GLU A 41 -1.39 -8.78 -0.66
N GLU A 42 -1.63 -7.75 -1.47
CA GLU A 42 -1.32 -7.78 -2.90
C GLU A 42 -1.14 -6.36 -3.47
N ILE A 43 -0.22 -6.19 -4.41
CA ILE A 43 0.01 -4.95 -5.14
C ILE A 43 -0.18 -5.26 -6.64
N ARG A 44 -1.29 -4.79 -7.23
CA ARG A 44 -1.62 -4.98 -8.66
C ARG A 44 -2.20 -3.69 -9.24
N PRO A 45 -1.35 -2.79 -9.78
CA PRO A 45 -1.82 -1.52 -10.35
C PRO A 45 -3.02 -1.72 -11.29
N PRO A 46 -4.11 -0.92 -11.15
CA PRO A 46 -4.23 0.28 -10.31
C PRO A 46 -4.73 0.00 -8.88
N ASP A 47 -4.81 -1.24 -8.42
CA ASP A 47 -5.37 -1.61 -7.12
C ASP A 47 -4.29 -2.21 -6.19
N VAL A 48 -4.37 -1.87 -4.90
CA VAL A 48 -3.56 -2.47 -3.84
C VAL A 48 -4.50 -3.04 -2.80
N VAL A 49 -4.31 -4.31 -2.45
CA VAL A 49 -5.11 -5.00 -1.43
C VAL A 49 -4.36 -4.97 -0.11
N LEU A 50 -5.00 -4.39 0.91
CA LEU A 50 -4.50 -4.29 2.26
C LEU A 50 -5.47 -4.99 3.20
N THR A 51 -4.97 -5.74 4.17
CA THR A 51 -5.78 -6.27 5.27
C THR A 51 -5.55 -5.43 6.52
N TYR A 52 -6.62 -4.83 7.04
CA TYR A 52 -6.62 -4.15 8.34
C TYR A 52 -6.65 -5.19 9.45
N LEU A 53 -5.52 -5.35 10.15
CA LEU A 53 -5.31 -6.40 11.15
C LEU A 53 -6.23 -6.32 12.37
N PRO A 54 -6.51 -5.13 12.95
CA PRO A 54 -7.35 -5.03 14.14
C PRO A 54 -8.79 -5.55 13.92
N LEU A 55 -9.32 -5.43 12.70
CA LEU A 55 -10.66 -5.94 12.34
C LEU A 55 -10.62 -7.13 11.36
N ASN A 56 -9.42 -7.55 10.96
CA ASN A 56 -9.19 -8.54 9.91
C ASN A 56 -9.98 -8.28 8.61
N GLU A 57 -10.08 -7.01 8.23
CA GLU A 57 -10.90 -6.55 7.10
C GLU A 57 -10.03 -6.27 5.87
N ARG A 58 -10.43 -6.77 4.68
CA ARG A 58 -9.75 -6.44 3.43
C ARG A 58 -10.22 -5.11 2.88
N GLN A 59 -9.27 -4.27 2.51
CA GLN A 59 -9.48 -2.94 1.95
C GLN A 59 -8.70 -2.80 0.65
N VAL A 60 -9.40 -2.36 -0.39
CA VAL A 60 -8.81 -2.12 -1.71
C VAL A 60 -8.51 -0.64 -1.87
N MET A 61 -7.23 -0.32 -2.06
CA MET A 61 -6.74 1.03 -2.32
C MET A 61 -6.50 1.21 -3.80
N LYS A 62 -7.14 2.22 -4.39
CA LYS A 62 -6.87 2.62 -5.77
C LYS A 62 -5.63 3.50 -5.80
N ILE A 63 -4.56 2.98 -6.37
CA ILE A 63 -3.37 3.73 -6.74
C ILE A 63 -3.59 4.12 -8.21
N GLY A 64 -4.03 5.36 -8.44
CA GLY A 64 -4.46 5.81 -9.77
C GLY A 64 -3.45 5.45 -10.86
N THR A 65 -3.95 5.10 -12.05
CA THR A 65 -3.09 4.85 -13.21
C THR A 65 -2.37 6.15 -13.54
N VAL A 66 -1.05 6.16 -13.44
CA VAL A 66 -0.24 7.24 -14.01
C VAL A 66 -0.54 7.22 -15.51
N ASN A 67 -1.29 8.21 -16.01
CA ASN A 67 -1.52 8.43 -17.44
C ASN A 67 -0.42 9.33 -17.99
#